data_AF-A0A5S3N2P5-F1
#
_entry.id   AF-A0A5S3N2P5-F1
#
_cell.length_a   1.000
_cell.length_b   1.000
_cell.length_c   1.000
_cell.angle_alpha   90.00
_cell.angle_beta   90.00
_cell.angle_gamma   90.00
#
_symmetry.space_group_name_H-M   'P 1'
#
loop_
_entity.id
_entity.type
_entity.pdbx_description
1 polymer ?
#
loop_
_entity_poly.entity_id
_entity_poly.type
_entity_poly.pdbx_seq_one_letter_code
_entity_poly.pdbx_strand_id
1 'polypeptide(L)'
;MYLIFTALFFLIIWIVSIYVLSYWKQFFRFLLLNTFLVAFYLYVIIFYGKNIWGHDEYGLGALGRIILSFMFHTITVFIFSIYKSYQLKKDEKAT
;
A
#
# COMPACT_ATOMS: atom_id res chain seq x y z
N MET A 1 11.58 7.28 -17.40
CA MET A 1 10.41 6.65 -18.07
C MET A 1 9.93 5.40 -17.32
N TYR A 2 10.76 4.37 -17.14
CA TYR A 2 10.36 3.12 -16.45
C TYR A 2 9.81 3.31 -15.02
N LEU A 3 10.44 4.16 -14.20
CA LEU A 3 9.99 4.42 -12.83
C LEU A 3 8.56 4.98 -12.74
N ILE A 4 8.17 5.84 -13.68
CA ILE A 4 6.82 6.43 -13.71
C ILE A 4 5.80 5.35 -14.06
N PHE A 5 6.09 4.50 -15.05
CA PHE A 5 5.24 3.36 -15.39
C PHE A 5 5.10 2.38 -14.22
N THR A 6 6.19 2.09 -13.51
CA THR A 6 6.16 1.25 -12.31
C THR A 6 5.26 1.87 -11.23
N ALA A 7 5.42 3.15 -10.92
CA ALA A 7 4.60 3.82 -9.91
C ALA A 7 3.10 3.80 -10.28
N LEU A 8 2.77 4.10 -11.55
CA LEU A 8 1.38 4.04 -12.05
C LEU A 8 0.80 2.64 -11.98
N PHE A 9 1.59 1.61 -12.32
CA PHE A 9 1.16 0.22 -12.23
C PHE A 9 0.77 -0.17 -10.80
N PHE A 10 1.61 0.16 -9.80
CA PHE A 10 1.28 -0.11 -8.41
C PHE A 10 0.09 0.72 -7.92
N LEU A 11 -0.04 1.97 -8.36
CA LEU A 11 -1.22 2.79 -8.04
C LEU A 11 -2.52 2.13 -8.55
N ILE A 12 -2.51 1.61 -9.78
CA ILE A 12 -3.66 0.88 -10.35
C ILE A 12 -3.97 -0.36 -9.52
N ILE A 13 -2.97 -1.17 -9.15
CA ILE A 13 -3.17 -2.36 -8.30
C ILE A 13 -3.80 -1.98 -6.96
N TRP A 14 -3.34 -0.90 -6.35
CA TRP A 14 -3.89 -0.42 -5.09
C TRP A 14 -5.36 -0.01 -5.23
N ILE A 15 -5.72 0.73 -6.28
CA ILE A 15 -7.11 1.10 -6.59
C ILE A 15 -7.97 -0.15 -6.81
N VAL A 16 -7.47 -1.14 -7.56
CA VAL A 16 -8.17 -2.42 -7.77
C VAL A 16 -8.40 -3.12 -6.45
N SER A 17 -7.42 -3.13 -5.53
CA SER A 17 -7.55 -3.74 -4.21
C SER A 17 -8.67 -3.11 -3.38
N ILE A 18 -8.77 -1.78 -3.43
CA ILE A 18 -9.83 -1.00 -2.78
C ILE A 18 -11.18 -1.36 -3.40
N TYR A 19 -11.28 -1.36 -4.72
CA TYR A 19 -12.51 -1.72 -5.44
C TYR A 19 -12.99 -3.13 -5.11
N VAL A 20 -12.07 -4.10 -5.06
CA VAL A 20 -12.35 -5.51 -4.74
C VAL A 20 -12.94 -5.69 -3.34
N LEU A 21 -12.64 -4.81 -2.39
CA LEU A 21 -13.17 -4.86 -1.02
C LEU A 21 -14.27 -3.84 -0.73
N SER A 22 -14.72 -3.08 -1.74
CA SER A 22 -15.70 -1.98 -1.55
C SER A 22 -17.04 -2.43 -0.94
N TYR A 23 -17.46 -3.67 -1.18
CA TYR A 23 -18.70 -4.24 -0.63
C TYR A 23 -18.53 -4.80 0.80
N TRP A 24 -17.30 -4.89 1.32
CA TRP A 24 -17.06 -5.48 2.62
C TRP A 24 -17.47 -4.54 3.75
N LYS A 25 -18.24 -5.02 4.74
CA LYS A 25 -18.71 -4.22 5.89
C LYS A 25 -17.59 -3.49 6.66
N GLN A 26 -16.37 -4.04 6.67
CA GLN A 26 -15.22 -3.42 7.35
C GLN A 26 -14.35 -2.57 6.41
N PHE A 27 -14.81 -2.30 5.19
CA PHE A 27 -14.08 -1.54 4.18
C PHE A 27 -13.53 -0.21 4.69
N PHE A 28 -14.33 0.60 5.40
CA PHE A 28 -13.86 1.87 5.95
C PHE A 28 -12.72 1.71 6.96
N ARG A 29 -12.78 0.69 7.82
CA ARG A 29 -11.69 0.40 8.77
C ARG A 29 -10.43 -0.02 8.03
N PHE A 30 -10.57 -0.87 7.01
CA PHE A 30 -9.48 -1.27 6.13
C PHE A 30 -8.85 -0.07 5.41
N LEU A 31 -9.67 0.81 4.83
CA LEU A 31 -9.19 2.01 4.14
C LEU A 31 -8.41 2.92 5.09
N LEU A 32 -8.99 3.24 6.26
CA LEU A 32 -8.34 4.09 7.26
C LEU A 32 -7.00 3.52 7.74
N LEU A 33 -6.92 2.22 8.02
CA LEU A 33 -5.68 1.58 8.47
C LEU A 33 -4.59 1.61 7.38
N ASN A 34 -4.95 1.35 6.13
CA ASN A 34 -3.97 1.40 5.04
C ASN A 34 -3.51 2.82 4.73
N THR A 35 -4.43 3.80 4.73
CA THR A 35 -4.05 5.22 4.60
C THR A 35 -3.14 5.66 5.74
N PHE A 36 -3.44 5.25 6.98
CA PHE A 36 -2.60 5.54 8.13
C PHE A 36 -1.21 4.91 8.00
N LEU A 37 -1.11 3.66 7.54
CA LEU A 37 0.17 2.99 7.31
C LEU A 37 1.01 3.73 6.25
N VAL A 38 0.41 4.14 5.13
CA VAL A 38 1.11 4.92 4.10
C VAL A 38 1.61 6.24 4.67
N ALA A 39 0.77 6.97 5.41
CA ALA A 39 1.17 8.22 6.07
C ALA A 39 2.32 7.99 7.08
N PHE A 40 2.26 6.88 7.82
CA PHE A 40 3.29 6.50 8.78
C PHE A 40 4.63 6.18 8.09
N TYR A 41 4.63 5.44 6.98
CA TYR A 41 5.84 5.19 6.20
C TYR A 41 6.48 6.48 5.69
N LEU A 42 5.68 7.39 5.14
CA LEU A 42 6.15 8.70 4.69
C LEU A 42 6.74 9.50 5.85
N TYR A 43 6.06 9.52 6.99
CA TYR A 43 6.54 10.20 8.19
C TYR A 43 7.90 9.66 8.65
N VAL A 44 8.05 8.33 8.76
CA VAL A 44 9.32 7.72 9.16
C VAL A 44 10.43 8.02 8.16
N ILE A 45 10.17 7.90 6.85
CA ILE A 45 11.20 8.12 5.83
C ILE A 45 11.63 9.59 5.77
N ILE A 46 10.69 10.53 5.88
CA ILE A 46 10.97 11.96 5.77
C ILE A 46 11.65 12.50 7.04
N PHE A 47 11.09 12.19 8.23
CA PHE A 47 11.53 12.82 9.48
C PHE A 47 12.62 12.02 10.21
N TYR A 48 12.61 10.69 10.09
CA TYR A 48 13.60 9.83 10.74
C TYR A 48 14.65 9.30 9.78
N GLY A 49 14.54 9.63 8.49
CA GLY A 49 15.43 9.17 7.43
C GLY A 49 16.92 9.34 7.75
N LYS A 50 17.29 10.55 8.21
CA LYS A 50 18.67 10.90 8.57
C LYS A 50 19.23 10.06 9.73
N ASN A 51 18.40 9.75 10.71
CA ASN A 51 18.83 9.02 11.91
C ASN A 51 18.96 7.52 11.66
N ILE A 52 18.15 6.96 10.76
CA ILE A 52 18.10 5.51 10.50
C ILE A 52 19.09 5.12 9.40
N TRP A 53 19.23 5.94 8.36
CA TRP A 53 20.02 5.56 7.18
C TRP A 53 21.15 6.54 6.85
N GLY A 54 21.46 7.47 7.76
CA GLY A 54 22.51 8.45 7.56
C GLY A 54 22.12 9.57 6.59
N HIS A 55 23.11 10.36 6.19
CA HIS A 55 22.86 11.53 5.35
C HIS A 55 22.59 11.11 3.89
N ASP A 56 21.49 11.59 3.34
CA ASP A 56 21.11 11.41 1.94
C ASP A 56 21.27 12.76 1.22
N GLU A 57 22.43 12.97 0.61
CA GLU A 57 22.82 14.27 0.04
C GLU A 57 21.87 14.77 -1.06
N TYR A 58 21.30 13.84 -1.83
CA TYR A 58 20.48 14.14 -3.01
C TYR A 58 19.01 13.72 -2.85
N GLY A 59 18.63 13.12 -1.71
CA GLY A 59 17.28 12.61 -1.45
C GLY A 59 16.89 11.38 -2.29
N LEU A 60 17.82 10.84 -3.10
CA LEU A 60 17.59 9.69 -3.97
C LEU A 60 17.35 8.42 -3.16
N GLY A 61 18.02 8.28 -2.01
CA GLY A 61 17.78 7.16 -1.10
C GLY A 61 16.37 7.21 -0.50
N ALA A 62 15.90 8.40 -0.11
CA ALA A 62 14.54 8.61 0.39
C ALA A 62 13.50 8.29 -0.68
N LEU A 63 13.69 8.76 -1.93
CA LEU A 63 12.81 8.41 -3.05
C LEU A 63 12.76 6.90 -3.30
N GLY A 64 13.92 6.23 -3.33
CA GLY A 64 13.99 4.78 -3.48
C GLY A 64 13.25 4.03 -2.38
N ARG A 65 13.40 4.47 -1.12
CA ARG A 65 12.69 3.91 0.04
C ARG A 65 11.18 4.10 -0.03
N ILE A 66 10.72 5.28 -0.46
CA ILE A 66 9.29 5.55 -0.65
C ILE A 66 8.71 4.62 -1.72
N ILE A 67 9.38 4.52 -2.87
CA ILE A 67 8.96 3.64 -3.97
C ILE A 67 8.92 2.19 -3.50
N LEU A 68 9.98 1.69 -2.87
CA LEU A 68 10.03 0.31 -2.37
C LEU A 68 8.95 0.04 -1.32
N SER A 69 8.76 0.95 -0.35
CA SER A 69 7.74 0.81 0.68
C SER A 69 6.33 0.78 0.07
N PHE A 70 6.07 1.64 -0.91
CA PHE A 70 4.81 1.67 -1.64
C PHE A 70 4.57 0.38 -2.43
N MET A 71 5.60 -0.15 -3.10
CA MET A 71 5.53 -1.42 -3.82
C MET A 71 5.18 -2.58 -2.89
N PHE A 72 5.94 -2.74 -1.80
CA PHE A 72 5.70 -3.80 -0.81
C PHE A 72 4.30 -3.69 -0.20
N HIS A 73 3.92 -2.49 0.26
CA HIS A 73 2.60 -2.25 0.83
C HIS A 73 1.49 -2.61 -0.16
N THR A 74 1.60 -2.16 -1.41
CA THR A 74 0.60 -2.45 -2.45
C THR A 74 0.46 -3.94 -2.71
N ILE A 75 1.57 -4.69 -2.81
CA ILE A 75 1.55 -6.14 -3.02
C ILE A 75 0.84 -6.83 -1.85
N THR A 76 1.18 -6.47 -0.61
CA THR A 76 0.55 -7.03 0.59
C THR A 76 -0.95 -6.74 0.62
N VAL A 77 -1.34 -5.50 0.35
CA VAL A 77 -2.74 -5.07 0.27
C VAL A 77 -3.51 -5.82 -0.81
N PHE A 78 -2.90 -6.03 -1.97
CA PHE A 78 -3.51 -6.76 -3.07
C PHE A 78 -3.74 -8.22 -2.74
N ILE A 79 -2.73 -8.92 -2.21
CA ILE A 79 -2.85 -10.32 -1.77
C ILE A 79 -3.96 -10.45 -0.71
N PHE A 80 -3.96 -9.54 0.28
CA PHE A 80 -5.01 -9.50 1.30
C PHE A 80 -6.39 -9.28 0.68
N SER A 81 -6.52 -8.36 -0.29
CA SER A 81 -7.79 -8.05 -0.94
C SER A 81 -8.39 -9.24 -1.69
N ILE A 82 -7.54 -10.00 -2.42
CA ILE A 82 -7.96 -11.21 -3.13
C ILE A 82 -8.40 -12.27 -2.12
N TYR A 83 -7.55 -12.54 -1.13
CA TYR A 83 -7.83 -13.54 -0.11
C TYR A 83 -9.12 -13.25 0.64
N LYS A 84 -9.33 -11.99 1.05
CA LYS A 84 -10.52 -11.60 1.79
C LYS A 84 -11.77 -11.62 0.91
N SER A 85 -11.67 -11.18 -0.35
CA SER A 85 -12.78 -11.27 -1.31
C SER A 85 -13.21 -12.72 -1.57
N TYR A 86 -12.25 -13.64 -1.66
CA TYR A 86 -12.54 -15.06 -1.78
C TYR A 86 -13.28 -15.61 -0.56
N GLN A 87 -12.86 -15.26 0.65
CA GLN A 87 -13.57 -15.65 1.88
C GLN A 87 -15.01 -15.13 1.91
N LEU A 88 -15.20 -13.84 1.62
CA LEU A 88 -16.53 -13.22 1.69
C LEU A 88 -17.52 -13.90 0.74
N LYS A 89 -17.09 -14.24 -0.47
CA LYS A 89 -17.90 -15.00 -1.45
C LYS A 89 -18.19 -16.44 -1.01
N LYS A 90 -17.31 -17.05 -0.22
CA LYS A 90 -17.53 -18.40 0.32
C LYS A 90 -18.56 -18.36 1.44
N ASP A 91 -18.46 -17.37 2.33
CA ASP A 91 -19.40 -17.20 3.45
C ASP A 91 -20.82 -16.92 2.93
N GLU A 92 -20.96 -16.10 1.87
CA GLU A 92 -22.25 -15.80 1.23
C GLU A 92 -22.93 -17.05 0.64
N LYS A 93 -22.15 -17.98 0.06
CA LYS A 93 -22.66 -19.24 -0.52
C LYS A 93 -23.03 -20.30 0.53
N ALA A 94 -22.64 -20.12 1.79
CA ALA A 94 -22.87 -21.07 2.87
C ALA A 94 -24.13 -20.74 3.71
N THR A 95 -24.67 -19.52 3.55
CA THR A 95 -25.97 -19.07 4.09
C THR A 95 -27.11 -19.29 3.10
#